data_AF-A0A9W6GXC4-F1
#
_entry.id   AF-A0A9W6GXC4-F1
#
_cell.length_a   1.000
_cell.length_b   1.000
_cell.length_c   1.000
_cell.angle_alpha   90.00
_cell.angle_beta   90.00
_cell.angle_gamma   90.00
#
_symmetry.space_group_name_H-M   'P 1'
#
loop_
_entity.id
_entity.type
_entity.pdbx_description
1 polymer ?
#
loop_
_entity_poly.entity_id
_entity_poly.type
_entity_poly.pdbx_seq_one_letter_code
_entity_poly.pdbx_strand_id
1 'polypeptide(L)'
;MTIAAAPPGLQPEDYDLIEAALAQTARGRTFLDAYARRTKEAERARILCEIERLLMRYAAPPAPVAAETAHVAAQLLDLSWSLRGRSASSDPLCQTIEALARALESVPWAQARPDQDEAAPAEGAALDDPRRAALSWLDDLPLADRLAIFA
;
A
#
# COMPACT_ATOMS: atom_id res chain seq x y z
N MET A 1 -4.07 -17.27 14.72
CA MET A 1 -3.55 -18.45 15.43
C MET A 1 -2.63 -17.97 16.52
N THR A 2 -2.97 -18.25 17.77
CA THR A 2 -2.11 -17.95 18.93
C THR A 2 -0.95 -18.92 18.92
N ILE A 3 0.28 -18.44 18.68
CA ILE A 3 1.48 -19.25 18.91
C ILE A 3 1.57 -19.41 20.42
N ALA A 4 1.31 -20.63 20.93
CA ALA A 4 1.49 -20.93 22.34
C ALA A 4 2.93 -20.58 22.73
N ALA A 5 3.10 -19.79 23.78
CA ALA A 5 4.42 -19.49 24.33
C ALA A 5 5.15 -20.81 24.61
N ALA A 6 6.45 -20.84 24.29
CA ALA A 6 7.28 -22.02 24.55
C ALA A 6 7.11 -22.45 26.02
N PRO A 7 6.99 -23.77 26.29
CA PRO A 7 6.93 -24.27 27.66
C PRO A 7 8.10 -23.70 28.46
N PRO A 8 7.88 -23.23 29.71
CA PRO A 8 8.95 -22.67 30.51
C PRO A 8 10.06 -23.73 30.70
N GLY A 9 11.30 -23.36 30.36
CA GLY A 9 12.49 -24.19 30.55
C GLY A 9 13.14 -24.75 29.29
N LEU A 10 12.48 -24.69 28.12
CA LEU A 10 13.12 -25.07 26.84
C LEU A 10 14.12 -24.01 26.40
N GLN A 11 15.39 -24.41 26.28
CA GLN A 11 16.43 -23.58 25.69
C GLN A 11 16.45 -23.74 24.17
N PRO A 12 16.97 -22.76 23.40
CA PRO A 12 17.13 -22.88 21.95
C PRO A 12 17.83 -24.18 21.50
N GLU A 13 18.82 -24.63 22.26
CA GLU A 13 19.61 -25.83 21.97
C GLU A 13 18.80 -27.13 22.13
N ASP A 14 17.76 -27.12 22.97
CA ASP A 14 16.88 -28.27 23.14
C ASP A 14 16.08 -28.58 21.87
N TYR A 15 15.81 -27.57 21.04
CA TYR A 15 15.09 -27.76 19.79
C TYR A 15 15.89 -28.61 18.80
N ASP A 16 17.20 -28.38 18.71
CA ASP A 16 18.09 -29.16 17.85
C ASP A 16 18.16 -30.62 18.31
N LEU A 17 18.21 -30.85 19.62
CA LEU A 17 18.19 -32.20 20.21
C LEU A 17 16.86 -32.92 19.95
N ILE A 18 15.74 -32.21 20.07
CA ILE A 18 14.40 -32.74 19.79
C ILE A 18 14.27 -33.06 18.30
N GLU A 19 14.72 -32.18 17.40
CA GLU A 19 14.72 -32.42 15.97
C GLU A 19 15.55 -33.66 15.61
N ALA A 20 16.77 -33.75 16.14
CA ALA A 20 17.65 -34.89 15.93
C ALA A 20 17.04 -36.20 16.44
N ALA A 21 16.36 -36.18 17.59
CA ALA A 21 15.66 -37.34 18.13
C ALA A 21 14.46 -37.76 17.25
N LEU A 22 13.67 -36.81 16.76
CA LEU A 22 12.54 -37.09 15.86
C LEU A 22 13.03 -37.67 14.53
N ALA A 23 14.10 -37.11 13.96
CA ALA A 23 14.68 -37.52 12.68
C ALA A 23 15.17 -38.98 12.67
N GLN A 24 15.54 -39.54 13.84
CA GLN A 24 15.94 -40.94 13.96
C GLN A 24 14.78 -41.92 13.71
N THR A 25 13.54 -41.48 13.89
CA THR A 25 12.36 -42.33 13.71
C THR A 25 11.73 -42.15 12.32
N ALA A 26 11.11 -43.19 11.76
CA ALA A 26 10.38 -43.07 10.50
C ALA A 26 9.18 -42.10 10.64
N ARG A 27 8.45 -42.18 11.75
CA ARG A 27 7.29 -41.33 12.02
C ARG A 27 7.68 -39.86 12.23
N GLY A 28 8.80 -39.61 12.93
CA GLY A 28 9.29 -38.26 13.18
C GLY A 28 9.73 -37.56 11.90
N ARG A 29 10.42 -38.25 10.98
CA ARG A 29 10.75 -37.71 9.64
C ARG A 29 9.50 -37.29 8.86
N THR A 30 8.48 -38.16 8.79
CA THR A 30 7.21 -37.82 8.15
C THR A 30 6.52 -36.61 8.81
N PHE A 31 6.62 -36.48 10.14
CA PHE A 31 6.09 -35.32 10.85
C PHE A 31 6.85 -34.04 10.50
N LEU A 32 8.18 -34.05 10.52
CA LEU A 32 9.01 -32.88 10.19
C LEU A 32 8.78 -32.42 8.75
N ASP A 33 8.70 -33.33 7.79
CA ASP A 33 8.39 -33.01 6.39
C ASP A 33 7.00 -32.37 6.25
N ALA A 34 6.00 -32.96 6.91
CA ALA A 34 4.64 -32.42 6.89
C ALA A 34 4.55 -31.05 7.57
N TYR A 35 5.28 -30.85 8.68
CA TYR A 35 5.37 -29.57 9.37
C TYR A 35 6.03 -28.52 8.48
N ALA A 36 7.20 -28.81 7.92
CA ALA A 36 7.91 -27.90 7.02
C ALA A 36 7.06 -27.49 5.81
N ARG A 37 6.33 -28.44 5.21
CA ARG A 37 5.39 -28.14 4.11
C ARG A 37 4.27 -27.21 4.56
N ARG A 38 3.60 -27.50 5.68
CA ARG A 38 2.48 -26.67 6.19
C ARG A 38 2.95 -25.28 6.60
N THR A 39 4.13 -25.16 7.21
CA THR A 39 4.70 -23.87 7.59
C THR A 39 4.97 -23.00 6.35
N LYS A 40 5.58 -23.57 5.31
CA LYS A 40 5.79 -22.88 4.03
C LYS A 40 4.47 -22.47 3.36
N GLU A 41 3.47 -23.34 3.36
CA GLU A 41 2.14 -23.03 2.81
C GLU A 41 1.46 -21.89 3.58
N ALA A 42 1.52 -21.91 4.92
CA ALA A 42 0.96 -20.86 5.76
C ALA A 42 1.69 -19.51 5.58
N GLU A 43 3.01 -19.53 5.49
CA GLU A 43 3.82 -18.34 5.23
C GLU A 43 3.52 -17.75 3.85
N ARG A 44 3.47 -18.59 2.81
CA ARG A 44 3.07 -18.17 1.46
C ARG A 44 1.68 -17.54 1.45
N ALA A 45 0.71 -18.15 2.14
CA ALA A 45 -0.64 -17.59 2.23
C ALA A 45 -0.65 -16.22 2.93
N ARG A 46 0.15 -16.05 3.98
CA ARG A 46 0.33 -14.77 4.66
C ARG A 46 0.93 -13.71 3.74
N ILE A 47 1.99 -14.05 3.01
CA ILE A 47 2.63 -13.12 2.06
C ILE A 47 1.64 -12.68 0.97
N LEU A 48 0.88 -13.62 0.39
CA LEU A 48 -0.12 -13.29 -0.62
C LEU A 48 -1.21 -12.36 -0.07
N CYS A 49 -1.69 -12.61 1.15
CA CYS A 49 -2.67 -11.75 1.81
C CYS A 49 -2.11 -10.33 2.05
N GLU A 50 -0.85 -10.20 2.49
CA GLU A 50 -0.20 -8.90 2.65
C GLU A 50 0.02 -8.19 1.30
N ILE A 51 0.34 -8.92 0.23
CA ILE A 51 0.43 -8.36 -1.13
C ILE A 51 -0.94 -7.85 -1.57
N GLU A 52 -2.00 -8.62 -1.40
CA GLU A 52 -3.36 -8.18 -1.73
C GLU A 52 -3.74 -6.93 -0.95
N ARG A 53 -3.45 -6.90 0.36
CA ARG A 53 -3.67 -5.72 1.20
C ARG A 53 -2.87 -4.50 0.71
N LEU A 54 -1.62 -4.71 0.30
CA LEU A 54 -0.77 -3.67 -0.26
C LEU A 54 -1.36 -3.15 -1.56
N LEU A 55 -1.72 -4.04 -2.49
CA LEU A 55 -2.36 -3.68 -3.76
C LEU A 55 -3.64 -2.88 -3.53
N MET A 56 -4.48 -3.26 -2.57
CA MET A 56 -5.69 -2.50 -2.23
C MET A 56 -5.37 -1.09 -1.72
N ARG A 57 -4.31 -0.93 -0.90
CA ARG A 57 -3.88 0.38 -0.40
C ARG A 57 -3.38 1.30 -1.52
N TYR A 58 -2.74 0.73 -2.55
CA TYR A 58 -2.16 1.48 -3.66
C TYR A 58 -3.06 1.55 -4.91
N ALA A 59 -4.15 0.79 -4.96
CA ALA A 59 -5.14 0.86 -6.02
C ALA A 59 -5.96 2.16 -5.97
N ALA A 60 -6.11 2.74 -4.77
CA ALA A 60 -6.70 4.07 -4.60
C ALA A 60 -5.59 5.14 -4.59
N PRO A 61 -5.73 6.25 -5.34
CA PRO A 61 -4.86 7.39 -5.13
C PRO A 61 -5.07 7.95 -3.72
N PRO A 62 -4.12 8.70 -3.18
CA PRO A 62 -4.42 9.55 -2.03
C PRO A 62 -5.54 10.53 -2.43
N ALA A 63 -6.62 10.55 -1.63
CA ALA A 63 -7.78 11.43 -1.79
C ALA A 63 -7.49 12.88 -2.25
N PRO A 64 -6.44 13.58 -1.77
CA PRO A 64 -6.13 14.94 -2.24
C PRO A 64 -5.82 15.01 -3.74
N VAL A 65 -5.10 14.02 -4.29
CA VAL A 65 -4.69 14.03 -5.70
C VAL A 65 -5.90 13.82 -6.61
N ALA A 66 -6.84 12.94 -6.22
CA ALA A 66 -8.10 12.75 -6.93
C ALA A 66 -8.97 14.03 -6.94
N ALA A 67 -9.10 14.71 -5.80
CA ALA A 67 -9.87 15.96 -5.70
C ALA A 67 -9.25 17.11 -6.51
N GLU A 68 -7.93 17.27 -6.43
CA GLU A 68 -7.20 18.31 -7.17
C GLU A 68 -7.32 18.12 -8.68
N THR A 69 -7.23 16.89 -9.19
CA THR A 69 -7.37 16.64 -10.64
C THR A 69 -8.79 16.81 -11.15
N ALA A 70 -9.80 16.41 -10.39
CA ALA A 70 -11.19 16.72 -10.73
C ALA A 70 -11.42 18.24 -10.79
N HIS A 71 -10.84 18.98 -9.84
CA HIS A 71 -10.92 20.44 -9.83
C HIS A 71 -10.22 21.08 -11.04
N VAL A 72 -9.03 20.61 -11.41
CA VAL A 72 -8.31 21.08 -12.60
C VAL A 72 -9.06 20.76 -13.89
N ALA A 73 -9.65 19.56 -14.02
CA ALA A 73 -10.47 19.20 -15.18
C ALA A 73 -11.68 20.13 -15.33
N ALA A 74 -12.38 20.44 -14.22
CA ALA A 74 -13.48 21.39 -14.22
C ALA A 74 -13.03 22.81 -14.63
N GLN A 75 -11.92 23.30 -14.09
CA GLN A 75 -11.36 24.61 -14.47
C GLN A 75 -11.00 24.69 -15.96
N LEU A 76 -10.46 23.61 -16.53
CA LEU A 76 -10.13 23.55 -17.97
C LEU A 76 -11.40 23.63 -18.84
N LEU A 77 -12.47 22.93 -18.46
CA LEU A 77 -13.75 23.01 -19.17
C LEU A 77 -14.35 24.42 -19.08
N ASP A 78 -14.39 25.02 -17.89
CA ASP A 78 -14.85 26.39 -17.68
C ASP A 78 -14.04 27.40 -18.49
N LEU A 79 -12.72 27.21 -18.53
CA LEU A 79 -11.83 28.02 -19.36
C LEU A 79 -12.18 27.90 -20.84
N SER A 80 -12.37 26.68 -21.36
CA SER A 80 -12.76 26.46 -22.76
C SER A 80 -14.07 27.15 -23.12
N TRP A 81 -15.07 27.12 -22.22
CA TRP A 81 -16.36 27.79 -22.40
C TRP A 81 -16.21 29.31 -22.41
N SER A 82 -15.42 29.85 -21.47
CA SER A 82 -15.17 31.29 -21.39
C SER A 82 -14.44 31.83 -22.63
N LEU A 83 -13.56 31.02 -23.22
CA LEU A 83 -12.80 31.36 -24.42
C LEU A 83 -13.66 31.35 -25.69
N ARG A 84 -14.66 30.46 -25.77
CA ARG A 84 -15.67 30.46 -26.85
C ARG A 84 -16.57 31.71 -26.76
N GLY A 85 -17.02 32.06 -25.56
CA GLY A 85 -17.92 33.21 -25.34
C GLY A 85 -17.28 34.58 -25.62
N ARG A 86 -15.96 34.69 -25.54
CA ARG A 86 -15.23 35.94 -25.79
C ARG A 86 -14.75 36.11 -27.24
N SER A 87 -15.09 35.19 -28.15
CA SER A 87 -14.69 35.21 -29.57
C SER A 87 -13.17 35.35 -29.83
N ALA A 88 -12.34 35.02 -28.83
CA ALA A 88 -10.90 35.32 -28.82
C ALA A 88 -10.00 34.11 -29.13
N SER A 89 -10.56 32.95 -29.46
CA SER A 89 -9.79 31.72 -29.60
C SER A 89 -10.21 30.87 -30.80
N SER A 90 -9.21 30.25 -31.43
CA SER A 90 -9.41 29.28 -32.51
C SER A 90 -10.05 28.00 -31.97
N ASP A 91 -11.07 27.49 -32.66
CA ASP A 91 -11.74 26.20 -32.37
C ASP A 91 -10.78 25.03 -32.00
N PRO A 92 -9.60 24.82 -32.65
CA PRO A 92 -8.67 23.76 -32.27
C PRO A 92 -8.08 23.88 -30.85
N LEU A 93 -7.96 25.09 -30.30
CA LEU A 93 -7.45 25.28 -28.93
C LEU A 93 -8.50 24.84 -27.90
N CYS A 94 -9.78 25.16 -28.13
CA CYS A 94 -10.87 24.70 -27.27
C CYS A 94 -10.98 23.17 -27.29
N GLN A 95 -10.88 22.55 -28.47
CA GLN A 95 -10.87 21.09 -28.61
C GLN A 95 -9.70 20.44 -27.86
N THR A 96 -8.52 21.07 -27.88
CA THR A 96 -7.34 20.58 -27.14
C THR A 96 -7.55 20.64 -25.63
N ILE A 97 -8.10 21.74 -25.11
CA ILE A 97 -8.41 21.91 -23.68
C ILE A 97 -9.44 20.87 -23.23
N GLU A 98 -10.51 20.65 -24.01
CA GLU A 98 -11.52 19.64 -23.73
C GLU A 98 -10.94 18.22 -23.76
N ALA A 99 -10.04 17.93 -24.70
CA ALA A 99 -9.37 16.64 -24.76
C ALA A 99 -8.49 16.38 -23.53
N LEU A 100 -7.78 17.40 -23.04
CA LEU A 100 -6.98 17.31 -21.82
C LEU A 100 -7.84 17.13 -20.56
N ALA A 101 -8.98 17.83 -20.46
CA ALA A 101 -9.92 17.65 -19.36
C ALA A 101 -10.47 16.22 -19.31
N ARG A 102 -10.90 15.67 -20.47
CA ARG A 102 -11.35 14.27 -20.57
C ARG A 102 -10.24 13.27 -20.30
N ALA A 103 -9.01 13.57 -20.71
CA ALA A 103 -7.87 12.72 -20.41
C ALA A 103 -7.65 12.62 -18.88
N LEU A 104 -7.74 13.74 -18.16
CA LEU A 104 -7.65 13.78 -16.70
C LEU A 104 -8.79 13.02 -16.01
N GLU A 105 -10.04 13.12 -16.51
CA GLU A 105 -11.20 12.37 -15.99
C GLU A 105 -11.13 10.87 -16.29
N SER A 106 -10.48 10.49 -17.39
CA SER A 106 -10.32 9.08 -17.81
C SER A 106 -9.26 8.33 -17.02
N VAL A 107 -8.47 9.04 -16.20
CA VAL A 107 -7.44 8.39 -15.39
C VAL A 107 -8.13 7.58 -14.29
N PRO A 108 -7.84 6.27 -14.12
CA PRO A 108 -8.61 5.34 -13.28
C PRO A 108 -8.78 5.76 -11.82
N TRP A 109 -7.88 6.60 -11.34
CA TRP A 109 -7.88 7.10 -9.98
C TRP A 109 -8.73 8.38 -9.79
N ALA A 110 -9.16 9.04 -10.86
CA ALA A 110 -10.10 10.17 -10.82
C ALA A 110 -11.57 9.72 -10.65
N GLN A 111 -11.88 8.43 -10.88
CA GLN A 111 -13.23 7.85 -10.74
C GLN A 111 -13.46 7.20 -9.37
N ALA A 112 -12.45 7.19 -8.49
CA ALA A 112 -12.58 6.77 -7.10
C ALA A 112 -13.41 7.82 -6.34
N ARG A 113 -14.73 7.71 -6.43
CA ARG A 113 -15.69 8.56 -5.71
C ARG A 113 -15.43 8.43 -4.21
N PRO A 114 -15.19 9.52 -3.47
CA PRO A 114 -14.91 9.46 -2.04
C PRO A 114 -16.13 9.14 -1.17
N ASP A 115 -17.27 8.75 -1.76
CA ASP A 115 -18.50 8.48 -1.03
C ASP A 115 -19.04 7.09 -1.36
N GLN A 116 -18.63 6.13 -0.53
CA GLN A 116 -19.45 5.13 0.17
C GLN A 116 -18.60 3.91 0.53
N ASP A 117 -17.88 3.96 1.65
CA ASP A 117 -18.16 3.02 2.74
C ASP A 117 -17.48 3.40 4.05
N GLU A 118 -18.32 3.36 5.08
CA GLU A 118 -18.06 3.36 6.52
C GLU A 118 -17.51 4.63 7.19
N ALA A 119 -18.44 5.24 7.93
CA ALA A 119 -18.19 5.84 9.23
C ALA A 119 -17.32 4.92 10.10
N ALA A 120 -16.00 5.04 9.96
CA ALA A 120 -15.05 4.64 10.97
C ALA A 120 -15.19 5.60 12.17
N PRO A 121 -15.11 5.09 13.42
CA PRO A 121 -15.28 5.91 14.60
C PRO A 121 -14.22 7.01 14.63
N ALA A 122 -14.65 8.19 15.07
CA ALA A 122 -13.83 9.37 15.26
C ALA A 122 -12.52 9.05 15.99
N GLU A 123 -11.45 9.66 15.47
CA GLU A 123 -10.21 10.06 16.12
C GLU A 123 -10.02 9.60 17.57
N GLY A 124 -9.05 8.70 17.78
CA GLY A 124 -8.68 8.25 19.11
C GLY A 124 -7.49 7.32 19.17
N ALA A 125 -6.40 7.62 18.44
CA ALA A 125 -5.01 7.40 18.85
C ALA A 125 -4.10 7.57 17.63
N ALA A 126 -3.60 8.79 17.44
CA ALA A 126 -2.21 8.92 17.02
C ALA A 126 -1.36 8.21 18.08
N LEU A 127 -1.19 6.89 17.96
CA LEU A 127 -0.04 6.26 18.57
C LEU A 127 1.16 6.84 17.82
N ASP A 128 1.89 7.72 18.50
CA ASP A 128 3.24 8.12 18.10
C ASP A 128 4.02 6.84 17.79
N ASP A 129 4.12 6.47 16.51
CA ASP A 129 4.94 5.33 16.12
C ASP A 129 6.39 5.76 16.38
N PRO A 130 7.09 5.16 17.36
CA PRO A 130 8.43 5.58 17.73
C PRO A 130 9.41 5.45 16.55
N ARG A 131 9.09 4.62 15.55
CA ARG A 131 9.88 4.47 14.33
C ARG A 131 9.75 5.68 13.42
N ARG A 132 8.61 6.38 13.44
CA ARG A 132 8.42 7.61 12.65
C ARG A 132 9.29 8.75 13.20
N ALA A 133 9.37 8.88 14.52
CA ALA A 133 10.30 9.82 15.17
C ALA A 133 11.77 9.46 14.90
N ALA A 134 12.10 8.16 14.85
CA ALA A 134 13.46 7.72 14.54
C ALA A 134 13.88 7.97 13.07
N LEU A 135 12.93 8.23 12.17
CA LEU A 135 13.17 8.45 10.74
C LEU A 135 12.93 9.91 10.30
N SER A 136 12.55 10.81 11.20
CA SER A 136 12.29 12.22 10.84
C SER A 136 13.54 12.95 10.33
N TRP A 137 14.73 12.50 10.71
CA TRP A 137 16.00 13.06 10.21
C TRP A 137 16.22 12.86 8.70
N LEU A 138 15.52 11.91 8.07
CA LEU A 138 15.57 11.74 6.61
C LEU A 138 14.89 12.90 5.86
N ASP A 139 13.99 13.62 6.52
CA ASP A 139 13.30 14.76 5.92
C ASP A 139 14.22 15.99 5.78
N ASP A 140 15.30 16.05 6.57
CA ASP A 140 16.28 17.14 6.54
C ASP A 140 17.43 16.91 5.54
N LEU A 141 17.49 15.74 4.90
CA LEU A 141 18.55 15.41 3.94
C LEU A 141 18.29 16.02 2.55
N PRO A 142 19.35 16.49 1.86
CA PRO A 142 19.29 16.78 0.43
C PRO A 142 18.82 15.56 -0.38
N LEU A 143 18.05 15.81 -1.45
CA LEU A 143 17.45 14.75 -2.27
C LEU A 143 18.48 13.73 -2.81
N ALA A 144 19.68 14.19 -3.15
CA ALA A 144 20.77 13.32 -3.62
C ALA A 144 21.19 12.29 -2.55
N ASP A 145 21.29 12.71 -1.29
CA ASP A 145 21.70 11.85 -0.18
C ASP A 145 20.60 10.85 0.20
N ARG A 146 19.32 11.26 0.08
CA ARG A 146 18.18 10.37 0.29
C ARG A 146 18.13 9.23 -0.71
N LEU A 147 18.44 9.50 -1.98
CA LEU A 147 18.42 8.48 -3.03
C LEU A 147 19.59 7.50 -2.91
N ALA A 148 20.74 7.95 -2.37
CA ALA A 148 21.91 7.10 -2.15
C ALA A 148 21.70 6.02 -1.07
N ILE A 149 20.73 6.20 -0.16
CA ILE A 149 20.40 5.22 0.90
C ILE A 149 19.70 3.97 0.33
N PHE A 150 19.13 4.05 -0.88
CA PHE A 150 18.36 2.98 -1.52
C PHE A 150 19.02 2.38 -2.77
N ALA A 151 20.27 2.75 -3.07
CA ALA A 151 21.09 2.21 -4.15
C ALA A 151 22.04 1.11 -3.64
#